data_AF-A0A4Y8C9A3-F1
#
_entry.id   AF-A0A4Y8C9A3-F1
#
_cell.length_a   1.000
_cell.length_b   1.000
_cell.length_c   1.000
_cell.angle_alpha   90.00
_cell.angle_beta   90.00
_cell.angle_gamma   90.00
#
_symmetry.space_group_name_H-M   'P 1'
#
loop_
_entity.id
_entity.type
_entity.pdbx_description
1 polymer ?
#
loop_
_entity_poly.entity_id
_entity_poly.type
_entity_poly.pdbx_seq_one_letter_code
_entity_poly.pdbx_strand_id
1 'polypeptide(L)'
;QAVEPVGESKDDYVIFSDICKIYGKSVFNAYTENGKKAKDFIKEYYNSALKQTQSFGEAFAIPMPSFEEFWAKNEPITFELTAESLEWTRFSEFIEDPILNALGTD
;
A
#
# COMPACT_ATOMS: atom_id res chain seq x y z
N GLN A 1 0.49 -16.11 -4.91
CA GLN A 1 0.04 -16.58 -6.23
C GLN A 1 -0.64 -17.92 -6.04
N ALA A 2 -1.90 -18.05 -6.46
CA ALA A 2 -2.70 -19.27 -6.23
C ALA A 2 -2.50 -20.34 -7.31
N VAL A 3 -2.24 -19.92 -8.55
CA VAL A 3 -1.99 -20.79 -9.72
C VAL A 3 -0.89 -20.20 -10.60
N GLU A 4 -0.25 -21.05 -11.39
CA GLU A 4 0.77 -20.62 -12.36
C GLU A 4 0.16 -19.84 -13.54
N PRO A 5 0.93 -18.97 -14.20
CA PRO A 5 0.48 -18.29 -15.42
C PRO A 5 0.10 -19.30 -16.51
N VAL A 6 -0.91 -18.96 -17.31
CA VAL A 6 -1.45 -19.86 -18.34
C VAL A 6 -0.85 -19.52 -19.71
N GLY A 7 -0.21 -20.51 -20.34
CA GLY A 7 0.41 -20.31 -21.65
C GLY A 7 1.53 -19.28 -21.59
N GLU A 8 1.43 -18.22 -22.40
CA GLU A 8 2.41 -17.12 -22.46
C GLU A 8 2.00 -15.89 -21.64
N SER A 9 0.96 -16.00 -20.80
CA SER A 9 0.51 -14.87 -19.98
C SER A 9 1.61 -14.42 -19.02
N LYS A 10 1.74 -13.11 -18.85
CA LYS A 10 2.68 -12.48 -17.91
C LYS A 10 1.92 -11.43 -17.10
N ASP A 11 2.41 -11.14 -15.90
CA ASP A 11 1.92 -10.00 -15.11
C ASP A 11 2.19 -8.68 -15.86
N ASP A 12 1.26 -7.74 -15.75
CA ASP A 12 1.37 -6.41 -16.38
C ASP A 12 2.67 -5.70 -16.01
N TYR A 13 3.11 -5.83 -14.75
CA TYR A 13 4.39 -5.31 -14.30
C TYR A 13 5.56 -5.84 -15.15
N VAL A 14 5.56 -7.13 -15.48
CA VAL A 14 6.60 -7.74 -16.31
C VAL A 14 6.49 -7.27 -17.76
N ILE A 15 5.27 -7.18 -18.30
CA ILE A 15 5.01 -6.70 -19.66
C ILE A 15 5.54 -5.27 -19.83
N PHE A 16 5.17 -4.35 -18.94
CA PHE A 16 5.63 -2.97 -19.02
C PHE A 16 7.12 -2.83 -18.71
N SER A 17 7.66 -3.61 -17.78
CA SER A 17 9.11 -3.70 -17.56
C SER A 17 9.85 -4.13 -18.82
N ASP A 18 9.35 -5.13 -19.54
CA ASP A 18 9.94 -5.61 -20.80
C ASP A 18 9.85 -4.54 -21.90
N ILE A 19 8.74 -3.81 -22.00
CA ILE A 19 8.61 -2.67 -22.91
C ILE A 19 9.63 -1.59 -22.57
N CYS A 20 9.82 -1.24 -21.30
CA CYS A 20 10.79 -0.24 -20.88
C CYS A 20 12.23 -0.60 -21.26
N LYS A 21 12.59 -1.90 -21.30
CA LYS A 21 13.92 -2.35 -21.77
C LYS A 21 14.18 -1.95 -23.21
N ILE A 22 13.15 -1.92 -24.06
CA ILE A 22 13.26 -1.49 -25.47
C ILE A 22 13.66 -0.01 -25.56
N TYR A 23 13.13 0.82 -24.66
CA TYR A 23 13.46 2.25 -24.56
C TYR A 23 14.78 2.54 -23.83
N GLY A 24 15.45 1.51 -23.32
CA GLY A 24 16.78 1.60 -22.74
C GLY A 24 16.82 1.45 -21.22
N LYS A 25 18.05 1.27 -20.70
CA LYS A 25 18.31 0.95 -19.29
C LYS A 25 17.82 2.03 -18.32
N SER A 26 17.89 3.30 -18.71
CA SER A 26 17.41 4.41 -17.87
C SER A 26 15.90 4.35 -17.65
N VAL A 27 15.12 4.09 -18.71
CA VAL A 27 13.67 3.98 -18.65
C VAL A 27 13.26 2.74 -17.86
N PHE A 28 13.91 1.60 -18.12
CA PHE A 28 13.70 0.38 -17.32
C PHE A 28 13.96 0.62 -15.83
N ASN A 29 15.09 1.24 -15.48
CA ASN A 29 15.43 1.51 -14.08
C ASN A 29 14.47 2.51 -13.44
N ALA A 30 14.00 3.52 -14.16
CA ALA A 30 13.02 4.47 -13.66
C ALA A 30 11.68 3.78 -13.36
N TYR A 31 11.20 2.92 -14.26
CA TYR A 31 9.95 2.18 -14.09
C TYR A 31 10.02 1.12 -12.97
N THR A 32 11.12 0.37 -12.92
CA THR A 32 11.28 -0.76 -11.99
C THR A 32 11.95 -0.38 -10.67
N GLU A 33 12.23 0.90 -10.45
CA GLU A 33 13.04 1.38 -9.33
C GLU A 33 14.37 0.61 -9.18
N ASN A 34 15.11 0.50 -10.28
CA ASN A 34 16.36 -0.27 -10.40
C ASN A 34 16.19 -1.79 -10.28
N GLY A 35 15.11 -2.33 -10.86
CA GLY A 35 14.92 -3.77 -11.00
C GLY A 35 14.31 -4.45 -9.77
N LYS A 36 13.58 -3.70 -8.92
CA LYS A 36 12.76 -4.29 -7.86
C LYS A 36 11.79 -5.30 -8.45
N LYS A 37 11.47 -6.33 -7.68
CA LYS A 37 10.41 -7.29 -8.04
C LYS A 37 9.11 -6.89 -7.36
N ALA A 38 7.99 -7.44 -7.82
CA ALA A 38 6.67 -7.19 -7.22
C ALA A 38 6.67 -7.37 -5.69
N LYS A 39 7.33 -8.41 -5.17
CA LYS A 39 7.41 -8.66 -3.73
C LYS A 39 8.19 -7.58 -2.96
N ASP A 40 9.17 -6.93 -3.59
CA ASP A 40 9.94 -5.85 -2.96
C ASP A 40 9.05 -4.63 -2.74
N PHE A 41 8.23 -4.27 -3.74
CA PHE A 41 7.22 -3.21 -3.59
C PHE A 41 6.20 -3.53 -2.50
N ILE A 42 5.67 -4.77 -2.49
CA ILE A 42 4.72 -5.20 -1.45
C ILE A 42 5.35 -5.05 -0.04
N LYS A 43 6.62 -5.45 0.11
CA LYS A 43 7.36 -5.30 1.37
C LYS A 43 7.53 -3.83 1.75
N GLU A 44 7.83 -2.96 0.81
CA GLU A 44 7.97 -1.52 1.05
C GLU A 44 6.65 -0.88 1.50
N TYR A 45 5.54 -1.18 0.83
CA TYR A 45 4.23 -0.69 1.23
C TYR A 45 3.83 -1.20 2.62
N TYR A 46 4.07 -2.49 2.89
CA TYR A 46 3.83 -3.06 4.22
C TYR A 46 4.64 -2.35 5.31
N ASN A 47 5.94 -2.14 5.08
CA ASN A 47 6.81 -1.48 6.04
C ASN A 47 6.48 0.01 6.24
N SER A 48 6.02 0.68 5.17
CA SER A 48 5.53 2.05 5.25
C SER A 48 4.29 2.12 6.15
N ALA A 49 3.32 1.21 5.95
CA ALA A 49 2.14 1.11 6.80
C ALA A 49 2.51 0.77 8.26
N LEU A 50 3.41 -0.19 8.49
CA LEU A 50 3.89 -0.54 9.83
C LEU A 50 4.54 0.66 10.54
N LYS A 51 5.34 1.46 9.83
CA LYS A 51 5.94 2.68 10.38
C LYS A 51 4.87 3.72 10.71
N GLN A 52 3.85 3.85 9.87
CA GLN A 52 2.74 4.76 10.10
C GLN A 52 1.94 4.35 11.34
N THR A 53 1.61 3.06 11.50
CA THR A 53 0.89 2.58 12.70
C THR A 53 1.70 2.82 13.98
N GLN A 54 3.02 2.66 13.94
CA GLN A 54 3.90 2.97 15.07
C GLN A 54 3.89 4.46 15.46
N SER A 55 3.56 5.35 14.53
CA SER A 55 3.50 6.80 14.79
C SER A 55 2.21 7.25 15.50
N PHE A 56 1.14 6.45 15.46
CA PHE A 56 -0.16 6.75 16.09
C PHE A 56 -0.26 6.32 17.57
N GLY A 57 0.83 5.83 18.17
CA GLY A 57 0.89 5.49 19.61
C GLY A 57 0.13 4.22 20.00
N GLU A 58 -0.12 4.05 21.31
CA GLU A 58 -0.71 2.83 21.89
C GLU A 58 -2.09 2.45 21.33
N ALA A 59 -2.84 3.42 20.78
CA ALA A 59 -4.17 3.21 20.18
C ALA A 59 -4.14 2.31 18.92
N PHE A 60 -2.99 2.21 18.24
CA PHE A 60 -2.76 1.31 17.10
C PHE A 60 -1.65 0.27 17.37
N ALA A 61 -1.21 0.18 18.64
CA ALA A 61 -0.12 -0.68 19.05
C ALA A 61 -0.60 -2.12 19.29
N ILE A 62 -0.99 -2.90 18.31
CA ILE A 62 -0.07 -3.86 17.69
C ILE A 62 -0.97 -4.94 17.09
N PRO A 63 -1.17 -4.99 15.77
CA PRO A 63 -1.44 -6.28 15.15
C PRO A 63 -0.53 -6.57 13.95
N MET A 64 0.31 -5.62 13.53
CA MET A 64 1.21 -5.81 12.39
C MET A 64 2.57 -6.39 12.84
N PRO A 65 2.88 -7.66 12.53
CA PRO A 65 4.20 -8.24 12.77
C PRO A 65 5.21 -7.73 11.73
N SER A 66 6.44 -8.28 11.71
CA SER A 66 7.35 -8.02 10.59
C SER A 66 6.77 -8.51 9.26
N PHE A 67 7.23 -7.96 8.14
CA PHE A 67 6.77 -8.40 6.81
C PHE A 67 7.02 -9.90 6.60
N GLU A 68 8.16 -10.40 7.06
CA GLU A 68 8.56 -11.80 6.96
C GLU A 68 7.59 -12.72 7.70
N GLU A 69 7.22 -12.36 8.93
CA GLU A 69 6.25 -13.09 9.73
C GLU A 69 4.85 -13.03 9.12
N PHE A 70 4.39 -11.84 8.71
CA PHE A 70 3.11 -11.66 8.02
C PHE A 70 3.02 -12.52 6.76
N TRP A 71 4.03 -12.45 5.90
CA TRP A 71 4.07 -13.16 4.64
C TRP A 71 4.15 -14.67 4.82
N ALA A 72 4.90 -15.14 5.83
CA ALA A 72 4.99 -16.57 6.15
C ALA A 72 3.69 -17.12 6.74
N LYS A 73 3.03 -16.33 7.59
CA LYS A 73 1.76 -16.69 8.21
C LYS A 73 0.62 -16.78 7.19
N ASN A 74 0.65 -15.94 6.15
CA ASN A 74 -0.31 -15.95 5.04
C ASN A 74 -1.78 -15.86 5.51
N GLU A 75 -2.02 -15.05 6.54
CA GLU A 75 -3.33 -14.76 7.12
C GLU A 75 -3.58 -13.25 7.11
N PRO A 76 -4.83 -12.81 6.89
CA PRO A 76 -5.17 -11.39 6.93
C PRO A 76 -5.01 -10.85 8.36
N ILE A 77 -4.58 -9.58 8.46
CA ILE A 77 -4.56 -8.83 9.71
C ILE A 77 -5.84 -8.00 9.77
N THR A 78 -6.52 -8.04 10.91
CA THR A 78 -7.72 -7.25 11.17
C THR A 78 -7.43 -6.13 12.16
N PHE A 79 -8.05 -4.99 11.95
CA PHE A 79 -8.02 -3.86 12.88
C PHE A 79 -9.42 -3.67 13.45
N GLU A 80 -9.49 -3.37 14.74
CA GLU A 80 -10.76 -3.03 15.39
C GLU A 80 -11.29 -1.71 14.82
N LEU A 81 -12.62 -1.63 14.69
CA LEU A 81 -13.28 -0.41 14.26
C LEU A 81 -13.15 0.65 15.35
N THR A 82 -12.71 1.85 14.99
CA THR A 82 -12.79 3.02 15.86
C THR A 82 -14.21 3.60 15.83
N ALA A 83 -14.61 4.35 16.87
CA ALA A 83 -15.90 5.05 16.86
C ALA A 83 -16.06 5.97 15.64
N GLU A 84 -14.97 6.64 15.25
CA GLU A 84 -14.89 7.45 14.03
C GLU A 84 -15.08 6.61 12.76
N SER A 85 -14.51 5.40 12.68
CA SER A 85 -14.69 4.52 11.51
C SER A 85 -16.12 4.00 11.33
N LEU A 86 -16.95 4.07 12.38
CA LEU A 86 -18.38 3.75 12.33
C LEU A 86 -19.21 4.92 11.82
N GLU A 87 -18.64 6.13 11.74
CA GLU A 87 -19.28 7.26 11.11
C GLU A 87 -19.12 7.18 9.59
N TRP A 88 -20.23 7.00 8.88
CA TRP A 88 -20.25 6.88 7.43
C TRP A 88 -20.24 8.24 6.70
N THR A 89 -20.24 9.34 7.46
CA THR A 89 -20.31 10.72 6.94
C THR A 89 -18.93 11.35 6.99
N ARG A 90 -18.23 11.37 5.85
CA ARG A 90 -16.96 12.11 5.74
C ARG A 90 -17.21 13.62 5.78
N PHE A 91 -16.25 14.36 6.36
CA PHE A 91 -16.26 15.82 6.41
C PHE A 91 -17.51 16.42 7.07
N SER A 92 -18.11 15.70 8.03
CA SER A 92 -19.26 16.16 8.80
C SER A 92 -19.02 17.57 9.36
N GLU A 93 -17.86 17.78 9.98
CA GLU A 93 -17.47 19.07 10.57
C GLU A 93 -17.38 20.22 9.55
N PHE A 94 -16.92 19.95 8.32
CA PHE A 94 -16.91 20.94 7.23
C PHE A 94 -18.30 21.21 6.68
N ILE A 95 -19.18 20.20 6.63
CA ILE A 95 -20.57 20.37 6.20
C ILE A 95 -21.34 21.22 7.22
N GLU A 96 -21.10 21.01 8.52
CA GLU A 96 -21.74 21.77 9.60
C GLU A 96 -21.20 23.20 9.70
N ASP A 97 -19.88 23.40 9.65
CA ASP A 97 -19.26 24.72 9.70
C ASP A 97 -18.02 24.79 8.78
N PRO A 98 -18.21 25.18 7.50
CA PRO A 98 -17.12 25.26 6.54
C PRO A 98 -16.15 26.42 6.80
N ILE A 99 -16.54 27.41 7.63
CA ILE A 99 -15.68 28.54 7.97
C ILE A 99 -14.69 28.11 9.07
N LEU A 100 -15.18 27.39 10.08
CA LEU A 100 -14.34 26.88 11.17
C LEU A 100 -13.47 25.70 10.73
N ASN A 101 -14.03 24.79 9.92
CA ASN A 101 -13.40 23.53 9.53
C ASN A 101 -12.98 23.53 8.05
N ALA A 102 -12.39 24.64 7.59
CA ALA A 102 -12.00 24.81 6.20
C ALA A 102 -11.03 23.70 5.73
N LEU A 103 -11.35 23.06 4.61
CA LEU A 103 -10.48 22.07 3.99
C LEU A 103 -9.29 22.76 3.31
N GLY A 104 -8.08 22.25 3.56
CA GLY A 104 -6.88 22.73 2.89
C GLY A 104 -6.91 22.41 1.39
N THR A 105 -6.42 23.33 0.57
CA THR A 105 -6.13 23.09 -0.84
C THR A 105 -4.62 23.19 -1.03
N ASP A 106 -3.97 22.06 -1.30
CA ASP A 106 -2.60 22.01 -1.80
C ASP A 106 -2.54 22.34 -3.30
#